data_AF-A0A925KKF4-F1
#
_entry.id   AF-A0A925KKF4-F1
#
_cell.length_a   1.000
_cell.length_b   1.000
_cell.length_c   1.000
_cell.angle_alpha   90.00
_cell.angle_beta   90.00
_cell.angle_gamma   90.00
#
_symmetry.space_group_name_H-M   'P 1'
#
loop_
_entity.id
_entity.type
_entity.pdbx_description
1 polymer ?
#
loop_
_entity_poly.entity_id
_entity_poly.type
_entity_poly.pdbx_seq_one_letter_code
_entity_poly.pdbx_strand_id
1 'polypeptide(L)' 'LRISHELPLKRLLVAGYEKVYDIGPRFRNENYSDEHLPEHVAMEW' A
#
# COMPACT_ATOMS: atom_id res chain seq x y z
N LEU A 1 -2.70 5.81 9.91
CA LEU A 1 -2.13 4.59 9.28
C LEU A 1 -2.53 4.57 7.80
N ARG A 2 -1.65 4.17 6.88
CA ARG A 2 -1.95 4.17 5.43
C ARG A 2 -2.82 2.97 5.03
N ILE A 3 -3.80 3.17 4.17
CA ILE A 3 -4.69 2.11 3.67
C ILE A 3 -4.18 1.44 2.38
N SER A 4 -3.22 2.07 1.68
CA SER A 4 -2.59 1.63 0.41
C SER A 4 -1.36 2.51 0.12
N HIS A 5 -0.52 2.08 -0.82
CA HIS A 5 0.69 2.77 -1.28
C HIS A 5 0.47 3.61 -2.57
N GLU A 6 -0.73 3.57 -3.15
CA GLU A 6 -1.00 4.01 -4.52
C GLU A 6 -0.70 5.51 -4.76
N LEU A 7 -1.28 6.39 -3.94
CA LEU A 7 -1.15 7.83 -4.17
C LEU A 7 0.29 8.35 -4.01
N PRO A 8 1.06 7.92 -2.98
CA PRO A 8 2.50 8.19 -2.93
C PRO A 8 3.26 7.69 -4.15
N LEU A 9 3.03 6.44 -4.60
CA LEU A 9 3.72 5.88 -5.76
C LEU A 9 3.40 6.67 -7.05
N LYS A 10 2.14 7.05 -7.26
CA LYS A 10 1.74 7.91 -8.40
C LYS A 10 2.44 9.27 -8.38
N ARG A 11 2.70 9.86 -7.19
CA ARG A 11 3.47 11.11 -7.10
C ARG A 11 4.93 10.92 -7.52
N LEU A 12 5.53 9.75 -7.26
CA LEU A 12 6.88 9.45 -7.73
C LEU A 12 6.92 9.30 -9.26
N LEU A 13 5.89 8.70 -9.86
CA LEU A 13 5.76 8.69 -11.33
C LEU A 13 5.72 10.11 -11.90
N VAL A 14 4.91 11.00 -11.30
CA VAL A 14 4.86 12.43 -11.69
C VAL A 14 6.21 13.13 -11.48
N ALA A 15 6.99 12.72 -10.48
CA ALA A 15 8.34 13.23 -10.22
C ALA A 15 9.42 12.70 -11.19
N GLY A 16 9.05 11.86 -12.16
CA GLY A 16 9.95 11.38 -13.21
C GLY A 16 10.62 10.04 -12.95
N TYR A 17 10.19 9.30 -11.91
CA TYR A 17 10.62 7.91 -11.75
C TYR A 17 9.90 7.01 -12.77
N GLU A 18 10.66 6.25 -13.56
CA GLU A 18 10.08 5.41 -14.64
C GLU A 18 9.34 4.18 -14.12
N LYS A 19 9.81 3.61 -13.00
CA LYS A 19 9.24 2.43 -12.34
C LYS A 19 9.43 2.56 -10.85
N VAL A 20 8.36 2.33 -10.09
CA VAL A 20 8.35 2.45 -8.63
C VAL A 20 7.63 1.24 -8.05
N TYR A 21 8.05 0.80 -6.87
CA TYR A 21 7.30 -0.20 -6.11
C TYR A 21 7.51 0.05 -4.62
N ASP A 22 6.58 -0.39 -3.78
CA ASP A 22 6.72 -0.40 -2.33
C ASP A 22 6.19 -1.73 -1.80
N ILE A 23 6.87 -2.27 -0.79
CA ILE A 23 6.45 -3.45 -0.04
C ILE A 23 6.43 -3.03 1.43
N GLY A 24 5.25 -3.06 2.04
CA GLY A 24 5.14 -2.73 3.45
C GLY A 24 3.74 -2.87 4.02
N PRO A 25 3.58 -2.51 5.32
CA PRO A 25 2.30 -2.66 5.99
C PRO A 25 1.30 -1.63 5.49
N ARG A 26 0.06 -2.08 5.35
CA ARG A 26 -1.14 -1.27 5.19
C ARG A 26 -2.14 -1.67 6.26
N PHE A 27 -2.99 -0.72 6.62
CA PHE A 27 -3.86 -0.84 7.77
C PHE A 27 -5.29 -0.53 7.33
N ARG A 28 -6.21 -1.44 7.63
CA ARG A 28 -7.63 -1.30 7.33
C ARG A 28 -8.43 -1.46 8.61
N ASN A 29 -9.30 -0.48 8.86
CA ASN A 29 -10.22 -0.53 9.99
C ASN A 29 -11.44 -1.38 9.61
N GLU A 30 -11.22 -2.69 9.51
CA GLU A 30 -12.21 -3.70 9.13
C GLU A 30 -12.22 -4.85 10.15
N ASN A 31 -13.24 -5.71 10.09
CA ASN A 31 -13.37 -6.84 11.01
C ASN A 31 -12.27 -7.88 10.76
N TYR A 32 -11.84 -8.53 11.83
CA TYR A 32 -10.86 -9.62 11.78
C TYR A 32 -11.52 -10.93 11.31
N SER A 33 -10.92 -11.61 10.34
CA SER A 33 -11.25 -12.99 9.99
C SER A 33 -9.99 -13.74 9.52
N ASP A 34 -10.10 -15.04 9.30
CA ASP A 34 -8.99 -15.87 8.77
C ASP A 34 -8.43 -15.34 7.44
N GLU A 35 -9.24 -14.58 6.69
CA GLU A 35 -8.87 -13.96 5.41
C GLU A 35 -8.62 -12.44 5.52
N HIS A 36 -9.02 -11.79 6.62
CA HIS A 36 -8.97 -10.33 6.78
C HIS A 36 -8.19 -9.94 8.02
N LEU A 37 -6.95 -9.51 7.80
CA LEU A 37 -6.08 -8.95 8.84
C LEU A 37 -6.11 -7.42 8.78
N PRO A 38 -6.44 -6.72 9.89
CA PRO A 38 -6.41 -5.26 9.96
C PRO A 38 -5.05 -4.65 9.61
N GLU A 39 -3.97 -5.39 9.81
CA GLU A 39 -2.61 -5.07 9.37
C GLU A 39 -2.07 -6.22 8.53
N HIS A 40 -1.66 -5.92 7.30
CA HIS A 40 -1.03 -6.88 6.41
C HIS A 40 -0.02 -6.20 5.50
N VAL A 41 0.96 -6.99 5.03
CA VAL A 41 1.97 -6.53 4.07
C VAL A 41 1.40 -6.66 2.66
N ALA A 42 1.54 -5.61 1.86
CA ALA A 42 1.21 -5.62 0.44
C ALA A 42 2.36 -5.07 -0.40
N MET A 43 2.44 -5.52 -1.64
CA MET A 43 3.28 -4.96 -2.70
C MET A 43 2.40 -4.19 -3.69
N GLU A 44 2.81 -2.99 -4.04
CA GLU A 44 2.27 -2.21 -5.15
C GLU A 44 3.42 -1.77 -6.07
N TRP A 45 3.20 -1.76 -7.39
CA TRP A 45 4.18 -1.43 -8.43
C TRP A 45 3.55 -0.68 -9.60
#